data_AF-A0A922G152-F1
#
_entry.id   AF-A0A922G152-F1
#
_cell.length_a   1.000
_cell.length_b   1.000
_cell.length_c   1.000
_cell.angle_alpha   90.00
_cell.angle_beta   90.00
_cell.angle_gamma   90.00
#
_symmetry.space_group_name_H-M   'P 1'
#
loop_
_entity.id
_entity.type
_entity.pdbx_description
1 polymer ?
#
loop_
_entity_poly.entity_id
_entity_poly.type
_entity_poly.pdbx_seq_one_letter_code
_entity_poly.pdbx_strand_id
1 'polypeptide(L)'
;MHACLLSNKIEPRSNVNLGPIQGWRSAYFCIMYNKLASCLEKDQLTDTGVVNVSKEEIEEYCKKGGCREHIGYVLKCIHDVKRDFWFANNITVRLLNESISDGCAKNEGRIP
;
A
#
# COMPACT_ATOMS: atom_id res chain seq x y z
N MET A 1 22.23 10.29 -22.84
CA MET A 1 21.21 10.07 -21.79
C MET A 1 20.66 8.66 -21.92
N HIS A 2 21.30 7.66 -21.31
CA HIS A 2 20.79 6.27 -21.32
C HIS A 2 21.20 5.56 -20.04
N ALA A 3 20.38 5.65 -19.00
CA ALA A 3 20.50 4.81 -17.79
C ALA A 3 19.14 4.65 -17.08
N CYS A 4 18.06 4.45 -17.84
CA CYS A 4 16.72 4.20 -17.29
C CYS A 4 16.16 2.82 -17.70
N LEU A 5 17.03 1.88 -18.04
CA LEU A 5 16.62 0.51 -18.37
C LEU A 5 17.49 -0.45 -17.57
N LEU A 6 16.81 -1.38 -16.88
CA LEU A 6 17.33 -2.52 -16.12
C LEU A 6 17.67 -2.25 -14.64
N SER A 7 16.65 -1.94 -13.84
CA SER A 7 16.60 -2.57 -12.51
C SER A 7 15.44 -3.55 -12.54
N ASN A 8 15.76 -4.80 -12.21
CA ASN A 8 14.92 -5.98 -12.37
C ASN A 8 13.48 -5.74 -11.88
N LYS A 9 12.49 -5.87 -12.77
CA LYS A 9 11.05 -5.73 -12.49
C LYS A 9 10.46 -6.80 -11.55
N ILE A 10 11.28 -7.55 -10.81
CA ILE A 10 10.85 -8.83 -10.23
C ILE A 10 10.63 -8.77 -8.72
N GLU A 11 11.31 -7.89 -7.98
CA GLU A 11 11.00 -7.73 -6.56
C GLU A 11 11.52 -6.38 -6.02
N PRO A 12 10.65 -5.44 -5.61
CA PRO A 12 11.08 -4.14 -5.09
C PRO A 12 11.92 -4.27 -3.80
N ARG A 13 11.83 -5.41 -3.11
CA ARG A 13 12.59 -5.76 -1.89
C ARG A 13 13.96 -6.40 -2.15
N SER A 14 14.34 -6.66 -3.41
CA SER A 14 15.57 -7.39 -3.75
C SER A 14 16.88 -6.66 -3.41
N ASN A 15 16.82 -5.37 -3.05
CA ASN A 15 18.00 -4.59 -2.66
C ASN A 15 17.88 -4.11 -1.20
N VAL A 16 18.81 -4.56 -0.36
CA VAL A 16 18.86 -4.26 1.09
C VAL A 16 19.38 -2.86 1.42
N ASN A 17 20.00 -2.15 0.46
CA ASN A 17 20.57 -0.82 0.65
C ASN A 17 20.16 0.10 -0.50
N LEU A 18 18.88 0.49 -0.51
CA LEU A 18 18.36 1.45 -1.48
C LEU A 18 18.84 2.87 -1.12
N GLY A 19 19.42 3.57 -2.09
CA GLY A 19 19.63 5.01 -1.97
C GLY A 19 18.30 5.75 -1.86
N PRO A 20 18.26 7.02 -1.39
CA PRO A 20 17.02 7.74 -1.10
C PRO A 20 15.99 7.75 -2.24
N ILE A 21 16.45 8.04 -3.47
CA ILE A 21 15.59 8.06 -4.68
C ILE A 21 15.13 6.65 -5.06
N GLN A 22 15.97 5.64 -4.86
CA GLN A 22 15.64 4.25 -5.18
C GLN A 22 14.56 3.73 -4.22
N GLY A 23 14.65 4.07 -2.93
CA GLY A 23 13.62 3.73 -1.94
C GLY A 23 12.25 4.28 -2.31
N TRP A 24 12.19 5.56 -2.71
CA TRP A 24 10.94 6.16 -3.22
C TRP A 24 10.40 5.44 -4.45
N ARG A 25 11.25 5.16 -5.45
CA ARG A 25 10.83 4.43 -6.67
C ARG A 25 10.31 3.03 -6.36
N SER A 26 10.99 2.29 -5.49
CA SER A 26 10.57 0.95 -5.06
C SER A 26 9.24 1.00 -4.30
N ALA A 27 9.03 2.00 -3.45
CA ALA A 27 7.77 2.20 -2.74
C ALA A 27 6.60 2.47 -3.70
N TYR A 28 6.79 3.35 -4.70
CA TYR A 28 5.80 3.55 -5.76
C TYR A 28 5.53 2.27 -6.56
N PHE A 29 6.56 1.46 -6.81
CA PHE A 29 6.40 0.18 -7.46
C PHE A 29 5.53 -0.79 -6.63
N CYS A 30 5.71 -0.83 -5.31
CA CYS A 30 4.86 -1.60 -4.40
C CYS A 30 3.37 -1.21 -4.51
N ILE A 31 3.07 0.09 -4.69
CA ILE A 31 1.69 0.59 -4.84
C ILE A 31 1.12 0.17 -6.20
N MET A 32 1.87 0.43 -7.28
CA MET A 32 1.39 0.26 -8.66
C MET A 32 1.18 -1.19 -9.09
N TYR A 33 2.02 -2.11 -8.63
CA TYR A 33 2.01 -3.51 -9.09
C TYR A 33 1.12 -4.44 -8.25
N ASN A 34 0.35 -3.88 -7.30
CA ASN A 34 -0.52 -4.64 -6.41
C ASN A 34 -2.00 -4.54 -6.80
N LYS A 35 -2.34 -4.54 -8.09
CA LYS A 35 -3.75 -4.72 -8.50
C LYS A 35 -4.16 -6.17 -8.23
N LEU A 36 -5.05 -6.38 -7.26
CA LEU A 36 -5.66 -7.70 -7.01
C LEU A 36 -7.12 -7.66 -7.48
N ALA A 37 -7.53 -8.66 -8.27
CA ALA A 37 -8.86 -8.69 -8.89
C ALA A 37 -10.01 -8.74 -7.86
N SER A 38 -9.75 -9.17 -6.62
CA SER A 38 -10.74 -9.21 -5.54
C SER A 38 -10.92 -7.88 -4.80
N CYS A 39 -10.06 -6.89 -5.03
CA CYS A 39 -10.23 -5.54 -4.51
C CYS A 39 -10.92 -4.67 -5.57
N LEU A 40 -12.06 -4.05 -5.22
CA LEU A 40 -12.64 -2.99 -6.06
C LEU A 40 -11.59 -1.89 -6.25
N GLU A 41 -11.52 -1.27 -7.43
CA GLU A 41 -10.50 -0.24 -7.70
C GLU A 41 -10.54 0.93 -6.70
N LYS A 42 -11.74 1.28 -6.20
CA LYS A 42 -11.93 2.31 -5.18
C LYS A 42 -11.42 1.92 -3.77
N ASP A 43 -11.25 0.62 -3.52
CA ASP A 43 -10.78 0.09 -2.24
C ASP A 43 -9.28 -0.22 -2.27
N GLN A 44 -8.62 -0.04 -3.42
CA GLN A 44 -7.18 -0.23 -3.58
C GLN A 44 -6.41 0.95 -3.01
N LEU A 45 -5.25 0.65 -2.43
CA LEU A 45 -4.32 1.68 -1.96
C LEU A 45 -3.71 2.41 -3.16
N THR A 46 -3.79 3.74 -3.12
CA THR A 46 -3.13 4.64 -4.08
C THR A 46 -2.05 5.46 -3.38
N ASP A 47 -1.30 6.25 -4.14
CA ASP A 47 -0.31 7.20 -3.61
C ASP A 47 -0.94 8.35 -2.81
N THR A 48 -2.26 8.54 -2.91
CA THR A 48 -3.01 9.50 -2.07
C THR A 48 -3.02 9.13 -0.59
N GLY A 49 -2.81 7.85 -0.26
CA GLY A 49 -2.85 7.37 1.13
C GLY A 49 -4.26 7.20 1.70
N VAL A 50 -5.29 7.23 0.86
CA VAL A 50 -6.70 7.10 1.27
C VAL A 50 -7.26 5.76 0.79
N VAL A 51 -8.04 5.09 1.64
CA VAL A 51 -8.80 3.87 1.31
C VAL A 51 -10.28 4.11 1.61
N ASN A 52 -11.13 4.05 0.58
CA ASN A 52 -12.53 4.41 0.70
C ASN A 52 -13.48 3.21 0.57
N VAL A 53 -13.64 2.48 1.68
CA VAL A 53 -14.55 1.34 1.81
C VAL A 53 -15.92 1.83 2.31
N SER A 54 -17.01 1.46 1.63
CA SER A 54 -18.36 1.77 2.12
C SER A 54 -18.72 0.85 3.28
N LYS A 55 -19.68 1.26 4.13
CA LYS A 55 -20.06 0.45 5.31
C LYS A 55 -20.56 -0.94 4.92
N GLU A 56 -21.21 -1.05 3.77
CA GLU A 56 -21.76 -2.29 3.22
C GLU A 56 -20.68 -3.26 2.73
N GLU A 57 -19.47 -2.75 2.43
CA GLU A 57 -18.37 -3.53 1.87
C GLU A 57 -17.28 -3.86 2.91
N ILE A 58 -17.34 -3.27 4.11
CA ILE A 58 -16.32 -3.46 5.15
C ILE A 58 -16.17 -4.93 5.53
N GLU A 59 -17.26 -5.68 5.63
CA GLU A 59 -17.20 -7.11 5.96
C GLU A 59 -16.38 -7.88 4.91
N GLU A 60 -16.66 -7.65 3.62
CA GLU A 60 -15.96 -8.27 2.50
C GLU A 60 -14.50 -7.80 2.39
N TYR A 61 -14.25 -6.52 2.69
CA TYR A 61 -12.92 -5.93 2.68
C TYR A 61 -12.03 -6.52 3.80
N CYS A 62 -12.60 -6.69 5.01
CA CYS A 62 -11.88 -7.09 6.22
C CYS A 62 -11.85 -8.59 6.47
N LYS A 63 -12.64 -9.41 5.75
CA LYS A 63 -12.60 -10.86 5.90
C LYS A 63 -11.20 -11.42 5.60
N LYS A 64 -10.93 -12.62 6.12
CA LYS A 64 -9.70 -13.36 5.81
C LYS A 64 -9.58 -13.59 4.30
N GLY A 65 -8.41 -13.28 3.71
CA GLY A 65 -8.21 -13.31 2.25
C GLY A 65 -8.89 -12.16 1.48
N GLY A 66 -9.52 -11.20 2.18
CA GLY A 66 -10.09 -9.99 1.62
C GLY A 66 -9.04 -8.92 1.30
N CYS A 67 -9.50 -7.77 0.83
CA CYS A 67 -8.62 -6.70 0.35
C CYS A 67 -7.70 -6.13 1.45
N ARG A 68 -8.13 -6.16 2.71
CA ARG A 68 -7.31 -5.76 3.87
C ARG A 68 -5.97 -6.50 3.94
N GLU A 69 -5.99 -7.80 3.72
CA GLU A 69 -4.78 -8.64 3.83
C GLU A 69 -3.80 -8.26 2.72
N HIS A 70 -4.32 -8.06 1.51
CA HIS A 70 -3.56 -7.59 0.37
C HIS A 70 -2.90 -6.23 0.61
N ILE A 71 -3.66 -5.27 1.13
CA ILE A 71 -3.11 -3.96 1.50
C ILE A 71 -2.07 -4.08 2.60
N GLY A 72 -2.21 -5.03 3.53
CA GLY A 72 -1.15 -5.37 4.49
C GLY A 72 0.17 -5.76 3.81
N TYR A 73 0.13 -6.57 2.74
CA TYR A 73 1.32 -6.92 1.97
C TYR A 73 1.93 -5.72 1.24
N VAL A 74 1.09 -4.82 0.70
CA VAL A 74 1.53 -3.57 0.05
C VAL A 74 2.24 -2.66 1.05
N LEU A 75 1.63 -2.39 2.20
CA LEU A 75 2.18 -1.52 3.23
C LEU A 75 3.50 -2.08 3.77
N LYS A 76 3.58 -3.40 3.96
CA LYS A 76 4.84 -4.08 4.30
C LYS A 76 5.90 -3.88 3.21
N CYS A 77 5.53 -4.01 1.94
CA CYS A 77 6.45 -3.79 0.81
C CYS A 77 7.04 -2.38 0.84
N ILE A 78 6.20 -1.36 1.04
CA ILE A 78 6.63 0.03 1.15
C ILE A 78 7.58 0.20 2.34
N HIS A 79 7.22 -0.32 3.50
CA HIS A 79 8.04 -0.21 4.71
C HIS A 79 9.42 -0.85 4.55
N ASP A 80 9.50 -2.01 3.89
CA ASP A 80 10.77 -2.72 3.67
C ASP A 80 11.74 -1.93 2.78
N VAL A 81 11.22 -1.16 1.81
CA VAL A 81 12.05 -0.41 0.85
C VAL A 81 12.25 1.07 1.23
N LYS A 82 11.38 1.62 2.07
CA LYS A 82 11.40 3.02 2.54
C LYS A 82 10.65 3.15 3.87
N ARG A 83 11.37 2.99 4.98
CA ARG A 83 10.77 3.00 6.35
C ARG A 83 10.10 4.32 6.70
N ASP A 84 10.67 5.43 6.24
CA ASP A 84 10.19 6.80 6.40
C ASP A 84 9.39 7.25 5.16
N PHE A 85 8.58 6.36 4.57
CA PHE A 85 7.66 6.73 3.50
C PHE A 85 6.44 7.45 4.07
N TRP A 86 5.96 8.45 3.31
CA TRP A 86 4.69 9.11 3.53
C TRP A 86 3.93 9.22 2.21
N PHE A 87 2.61 9.14 2.28
CA PHE A 87 1.74 9.32 1.13
C PHE A 87 1.51 10.81 0.85
N ALA A 88 0.82 11.13 -0.25
CA ALA A 88 0.55 12.52 -0.62
C ALA A 88 -0.27 13.30 0.43
N ASN A 89 -1.08 12.61 1.24
CA ASN A 89 -1.79 13.19 2.39
C ASN A 89 -0.93 13.31 3.67
N ASN A 90 0.38 13.03 3.60
CA ASN A 90 1.34 12.97 4.71
C ASN A 90 1.08 11.86 5.74
N ILE A 91 0.15 10.93 5.50
CA ILE A 91 0.01 9.77 6.39
C ILE A 91 1.25 8.88 6.25
N THR A 92 1.70 8.31 7.36
CA THR A 92 2.77 7.31 7.35
C THR A 92 2.19 5.93 7.08
N VAL A 93 3.02 5.01 6.59
CA VAL A 93 2.64 3.59 6.42
C VAL A 93 2.07 3.00 7.72
N ARG A 94 2.66 3.36 8.88
CA ARG A 94 2.20 2.91 10.19
C ARG A 94 0.78 3.40 10.48
N LEU A 95 0.58 4.72 10.41
CA LEU A 95 -0.70 5.34 10.73
C LEU A 95 -1.82 4.84 9.80
N LEU A 96 -1.52 4.68 8.51
CA LEU A 96 -2.49 4.12 7.57
C LEU A 96 -2.87 2.68 7.92
N ASN A 97 -1.88 1.83 8.24
CA ASN A 97 -2.15 0.44 8.63
C ASN A 97 -2.99 0.37 9.93
N GLU A 98 -2.75 1.27 10.87
CA GLU A 98 -3.52 1.39 12.11
C GLU A 98 -4.97 1.83 11.82
N SER A 99 -5.16 2.91 11.06
CA SER A 99 -6.50 3.39 10.67
C SER A 99 -7.31 2.33 9.94
N ILE A 100 -6.69 1.54 9.05
CA ILE A 100 -7.38 0.44 8.36
C ILE A 100 -7.75 -0.67 9.34
N SER A 101 -6.86 -1.02 10.28
CA SER A 101 -7.12 -2.06 11.29
C SER A 101 -8.25 -1.64 12.23
N ASP A 102 -8.27 -0.37 12.63
CA ASP A 102 -9.35 0.25 13.40
C ASP A 102 -10.67 0.22 12.65
N GLY A 103 -10.68 0.54 11.36
CA GLY A 103 -11.87 0.47 10.51
C GLY A 103 -12.46 -0.95 10.46
N CYS A 104 -11.60 -1.96 10.33
CA CYS A 104 -12.01 -3.36 10.38
C CYS A 104 -12.50 -3.83 11.75
N ALA A 105 -11.95 -3.30 12.84
CA ALA A 105 -12.41 -3.63 14.19
C ALA A 105 -13.75 -2.97 14.55
N LYS A 106 -14.00 -1.76 14.03
CA LYS A 106 -15.18 -0.94 14.33
C LYS A 106 -16.34 -1.12 13.34
N ASN A 107 -16.12 -1.77 12.20
CA ASN A 107 -17.06 -1.81 11.07
C ASN A 107 -17.45 -0.41 10.56
N GLU A 108 -16.52 0.56 10.52
CA GLU A 108 -16.79 1.96 10.15
C GLU A 108 -16.10 2.41 8.85
N GLY A 109 -16.86 3.11 7.99
CA GLY A 109 -16.48 3.47 6.62
C GLY A 109 -15.91 4.88 6.48
N ARG A 110 -14.91 4.97 5.59
CA ARG A 110 -13.91 6.02 5.35
C ARG A 110 -12.71 5.98 6.30
N ILE A 111 -11.60 5.43 5.79
CA ILE A 111 -10.31 5.36 6.46
C ILE A 111 -9.37 6.40 5.81
N PRO A 112 -8.97 7.45 6.55
CA PRO A 112 -8.10 8.51 6.03
C PRO A 112 -6.66 8.05 5.80
#